data_AF-A0A553UMJ1-F1
#
_entry.id   AF-A0A553UMJ1-F1
#
_cell.length_a   1.000
_cell.length_b   1.000
_cell.length_c   1.000
_cell.angle_alpha   90.00
_cell.angle_beta   90.00
_cell.angle_gamma   90.00
#
_symmetry.space_group_name_H-M   'P 1'
#
loop_
_entity.id
_entity.type
_entity.pdbx_description
1 polymer ?
#
loop_
_entity_poly.entity_id
_entity_poly.type
_entity_poly.pdbx_seq_one_letter_code
_entity_poly.pdbx_strand_id
1 'polypeptide(L)'
;MTRADEYNAVTEAPKAVRVQLARLGINQAELERRLGVKPSVVSRALNGSPLDQRSTTWPAMLEELGLEVVIRPKDKASTAEFDAAETAAVLADHPEILERLKRLERDEEEFFPIEEVAAKYGVKL
;
A
#
# COMPACT_ATOMS: atom_id res chain seq x y z
N MET A 1 -5.23 12.63 14.21
CA MET A 1 -5.25 11.44 13.35
C MET A 1 -3.84 11.26 12.80
N THR A 2 -3.14 10.24 13.26
CA THR A 2 -1.74 9.94 12.90
C THR A 2 -1.67 9.28 11.53
N ARG A 3 -0.72 9.72 10.69
CA ARG A 3 -0.36 9.22 9.34
C ARG A 3 -0.20 7.69 9.15
N ALA A 4 -0.35 6.89 10.21
CA ALA A 4 -0.23 5.44 10.17
C ALA A 4 -1.44 4.76 9.47
N ASP A 5 -2.61 5.40 9.46
CA ASP A 5 -3.84 4.80 8.92
C ASP A 5 -3.88 4.69 7.39
N GLU A 6 -3.18 5.57 6.65
CA GLU A 6 -3.20 5.58 5.17
C GLU A 6 -2.62 4.30 4.55
N TYR A 7 -1.85 3.52 5.31
CA TYR A 7 -1.24 2.28 4.83
C TYR A 7 -1.87 1.02 5.39
N ASN A 8 -2.90 1.15 6.23
CA ASN A 8 -3.75 0.04 6.70
C ASN A 8 -4.82 -0.34 5.66
N ALA A 9 -4.54 -0.11 4.38
CA ALA A 9 -5.35 -0.60 3.27
C ALA A 9 -5.52 -2.11 3.43
N VAL A 10 -6.74 -2.61 3.19
CA VAL A 10 -7.07 -4.03 3.22
C VAL A 10 -6.16 -4.75 2.23
N THR A 11 -5.08 -5.32 2.75
CA THR A 11 -3.99 -5.89 1.98
C THR A 11 -3.83 -7.32 2.40
N GLU A 12 -3.77 -8.23 1.44
CA GLU A 12 -3.50 -9.64 1.72
C GLU A 12 -2.18 -9.77 2.49
N ALA A 13 -2.16 -10.63 3.52
CA ALA A 13 -1.03 -10.74 4.43
C ALA A 13 0.35 -10.90 3.74
N PRO A 14 0.50 -11.69 2.65
CA PRO A 14 1.78 -11.79 1.95
C PRO A 14 2.22 -10.46 1.32
N LYS A 15 1.27 -9.65 0.84
CA LYS A 15 1.55 -8.32 0.28
C LYS A 15 1.91 -7.33 1.38
N ALA A 16 1.27 -7.40 2.54
CA ALA A 16 1.64 -6.60 3.71
C ALA A 16 3.08 -6.88 4.16
N VAL A 17 3.49 -8.16 4.20
CA VAL A 17 4.88 -8.55 4.51
C VAL A 17 5.85 -7.96 3.49
N ARG A 18 5.57 -8.05 2.19
CA ARG A 18 6.44 -7.50 1.13
C ARG A 18 6.60 -5.98 1.24
N VAL A 19 5.52 -5.26 1.54
CA VAL A 19 5.56 -3.80 1.78
C VAL A 19 6.45 -3.49 2.98
N GLN A 20 6.32 -4.25 4.07
CA GLN A 20 7.11 -4.02 5.27
C GLN A 20 8.61 -4.33 5.06
N LEU A 21 8.93 -5.39 4.32
CA LEU A 21 10.30 -5.69 3.91
C LEU A 21 10.92 -4.53 3.12
N ALA A 22 10.19 -4.00 2.13
CA ALA A 22 10.64 -2.87 1.33
C ALA A 22 10.88 -1.61 2.19
N ARG A 23 10.01 -1.35 3.18
CA ARG A 23 10.17 -0.22 4.12
C ARG A 23 11.40 -0.34 5.00
N LEU A 24 11.70 -1.55 5.45
CA LEU A 24 12.86 -1.84 6.28
C LEU A 24 14.16 -1.97 5.46
N GLY A 25 14.08 -1.88 4.13
CA GLY A 25 15.24 -2.02 3.24
C GLY A 25 15.85 -3.42 3.26
N ILE A 26 15.09 -4.43 3.69
CA ILE A 26 15.54 -5.82 3.74
C ILE A 26 14.83 -6.67 2.68
N ASN A 27 15.53 -7.66 2.15
CA ASN A 27 14.93 -8.63 1.24
C ASN A 27 14.52 -9.92 1.99
N GLN A 28 13.85 -10.82 1.29
CA GLN A 28 13.37 -12.06 1.89
C GLN A 28 14.51 -12.96 2.41
N ALA A 29 15.65 -13.00 1.72
CA ALA A 29 16.81 -13.80 2.15
C ALA A 29 17.41 -13.27 3.46
N GLU A 30 17.37 -11.95 3.67
CA GLU A 30 17.76 -11.33 4.94
C GLU A 30 16.77 -11.69 6.06
N LEU A 31 15.46 -11.67 5.79
CA LEU A 31 14.46 -12.15 6.76
C LEU A 31 14.70 -13.61 7.14
N GLU A 32 14.97 -14.48 6.16
CA GLU A 32 15.28 -15.90 6.41
C GLU A 32 16.51 -16.06 7.31
N ARG A 33 17.54 -15.24 7.09
CA ARG A 33 18.74 -15.21 7.96
C ARG A 33 18.41 -14.76 9.38
N ARG A 34 17.64 -13.69 9.55
CA ARG A 34 17.27 -13.17 10.88
C ARG A 34 16.41 -14.14 11.68
N LEU A 35 15.50 -14.82 11.00
CA LEU A 35 14.67 -15.87 11.61
C LEU A 35 15.43 -17.19 11.84
N GLY A 36 16.66 -17.32 11.34
CA GLY A 36 17.45 -18.55 11.46
C GLY A 36 16.82 -19.75 10.72
N VAL A 37 16.01 -19.50 9.69
CA VAL A 37 15.30 -20.54 8.93
C VAL A 37 16.00 -20.86 7.62
N LYS A 38 15.72 -22.05 7.07
CA LYS A 38 16.27 -22.44 5.76
C LYS A 38 15.72 -21.54 4.65
N PRO A 39 16.51 -21.33 3.58
CA PRO A 39 16.01 -20.70 2.37
C PRO A 39 14.76 -21.42 1.87
N SER A 40 13.73 -20.68 1.44
CA SER A 40 12.42 -21.17 0.99
C SER A 40 11.38 -21.43 2.08
N VAL A 41 11.73 -21.43 3.37
CA VAL A 41 10.75 -21.57 4.46
C VAL A 41 9.81 -20.37 4.49
N VAL A 42 10.35 -19.16 4.36
CA VAL A 42 9.55 -17.93 4.28
C VAL A 42 8.69 -17.93 3.02
N SER A 43 9.23 -18.33 1.86
CA SER A 43 8.42 -18.42 0.63
C SER A 43 7.25 -19.38 0.78
N ARG A 44 7.46 -20.53 1.43
CA ARG A 44 6.39 -21.50 1.69
C ARG A 44 5.35 -20.94 2.65
N ALA A 45 5.79 -20.25 3.70
CA ALA A 45 4.88 -19.59 4.64
C ALA A 45 4.03 -18.52 3.94
N LEU A 46 4.64 -17.68 3.10
CA LEU A 46 3.95 -16.63 2.34
C LEU A 46 2.92 -17.16 1.35
N ASN A 47 3.05 -18.41 0.89
CA ASN A 47 2.04 -19.08 0.06
C ASN A 47 0.90 -19.71 0.89
N GLY A 48 1.05 -19.78 2.21
CA GLY A 48 0.05 -20.27 3.15
C GLY A 48 -0.74 -19.14 3.81
N SER A 49 -1.52 -19.49 4.84
CA SER A 49 -2.32 -18.53 5.60
C SER A 49 -1.61 -18.10 6.89
N PRO A 50 -1.64 -16.80 7.26
CA PRO A 50 -1.17 -16.34 8.57
C PRO A 50 -2.01 -16.86 9.75
N LEU A 51 -3.21 -17.38 9.48
CA LEU A 51 -4.10 -17.98 10.47
C LEU A 51 -3.90 -19.50 10.59
N ASP A 52 -2.96 -20.09 9.83
CA ASP A 52 -2.64 -21.51 9.97
C ASP A 52 -1.93 -21.78 11.29
N GLN A 53 -2.62 -22.43 12.22
CA GLN A 53 -2.11 -22.80 13.55
C GLN A 53 -0.91 -23.75 13.48
N ARG A 54 -0.70 -24.45 12.37
CA ARG A 54 0.45 -25.34 12.17
C ARG A 54 1.69 -24.58 11.72
N SER A 55 1.54 -23.34 11.27
CA SER A 55 2.66 -22.51 10.83
C SER A 55 3.35 -21.88 12.03
N THR A 56 4.57 -22.33 12.31
CA THR A 56 5.47 -21.66 13.26
C THR A 56 6.18 -20.47 12.65
N THR A 57 6.24 -20.39 11.31
CA THR A 57 6.97 -19.35 10.58
C THR A 57 6.21 -18.02 10.53
N TRP A 58 4.88 -18.06 10.41
CA TRP A 58 4.07 -16.84 10.35
C TRP A 58 4.17 -15.98 11.61
N PRO A 59 3.99 -16.53 12.83
CA PRO A 59 4.17 -15.76 14.06
C PRO A 59 5.55 -15.11 14.16
N ALA A 60 6.62 -15.87 13.88
CA ALA A 60 7.99 -15.37 13.97
C ALA A 60 8.27 -14.25 12.94
N MET A 61 7.76 -14.38 11.71
CA MET A 61 7.87 -13.32 10.69
C MET A 61 7.16 -12.04 11.12
N LEU A 62 5.95 -12.16 11.67
CA LEU A 62 5.16 -11.01 12.09
C LEU A 62 5.84 -10.27 13.24
N GLU A 63 6.36 -11.02 14.23
CA GLU A 63 7.12 -10.47 15.35
C GLU A 63 8.38 -9.72 14.87
N GLU A 64 9.21 -10.36 14.03
CA GLU A 64 10.43 -9.75 13.48
C GLU A 64 10.15 -8.48 12.65
N LEU A 65 9.00 -8.45 11.96
CA LEU A 65 8.61 -7.32 11.11
C LEU A 65 7.79 -6.25 11.85
N GLY A 66 7.46 -6.47 13.13
CA GLY A 66 6.60 -5.58 13.92
C GLY A 66 5.18 -5.49 13.37
N LEU A 67 4.65 -6.59 12.83
CA LEU A 67 3.33 -6.68 12.23
C LEU A 67 2.35 -7.42 13.14
N GLU A 68 1.07 -7.04 13.07
CA GLU A 68 -0.01 -7.69 13.81
C GLU A 68 -1.13 -8.13 12.84
N VAL A 69 -1.77 -9.26 13.13
CA VAL A 69 -2.95 -9.72 12.39
C VAL A 69 -4.22 -9.20 13.07
N VAL A 70 -4.88 -8.25 12.41
CA VAL A 70 -6.17 -7.70 12.88
C VAL A 70 -7.32 -8.33 12.08
N ILE A 71 -8.21 -9.02 12.77
CA ILE A 71 -9.45 -9.54 12.18
C ILE A 71 -10.47 -8.42 12.14
N ARG A 72 -10.85 -7.99 10.94
CA ARG A 72 -11.92 -7.00 10.72
C ARG A 72 -13.15 -7.67 10.13
N PRO A 73 -14.37 -7.31 10.56
CA PRO A 73 -15.59 -7.68 9.85
C PRO A 73 -15.46 -7.25 8.39
N LYS A 74 -15.94 -8.09 7.47
CA LYS A 74 -16.02 -7.66 6.07
C LYS A 74 -17.04 -6.52 5.99
N ASP A 75 -16.56 -5.30 5.77
CA ASP A 75 -17.44 -4.24 5.30
C ASP A 75 -18.02 -4.70 3.97
N LYS A 76 -19.35 -4.78 3.89
CA LYS A 76 -20.07 -5.01 2.64
C LYS A 76 -19.74 -3.96 1.57
N ALA A 77 -19.03 -2.88 1.93
CA ALA A 77 -18.58 -1.82 1.05
C ALA A 77 -17.23 -2.07 0.35
N SER A 78 -16.46 -3.12 0.70
CA SER A 78 -15.15 -3.38 0.05
C SER A 78 -15.24 -4.06 -1.32
N THR A 79 -16.46 -4.30 -1.79
CA THR A 79 -16.77 -4.57 -3.21
C THR A 79 -17.47 -3.35 -3.79
N ALA A 80 -16.90 -2.16 -3.60
CA ALA A 80 -17.13 -1.11 -4.57
C ALA A 80 -16.42 -1.59 -5.85
N GLU A 81 -17.16 -2.34 -6.68
CA GLU A 81 -17.02 -2.16 -8.12
C GLU A 81 -16.99 -0.65 -8.31
N PHE A 82 -15.82 -0.09 -8.67
CA PHE A 82 -15.75 1.30 -9.03
C PHE A 82 -16.75 1.46 -10.17
N ASP A 83 -17.90 2.04 -9.88
CA ASP A 83 -18.93 2.19 -10.89
C ASP A 83 -18.32 3.11 -11.96
N ALA A 84 -18.12 2.56 -13.15
CA ALA A 84 -17.58 3.32 -14.26
C ALA A 84 -18.46 4.54 -14.55
N ALA A 85 -19.76 4.48 -14.22
CA ALA A 85 -20.66 5.61 -14.33
C ALA A 85 -20.38 6.68 -13.25
N GLU A 86 -20.14 6.29 -12.00
CA GLU A 86 -19.78 7.23 -10.92
C GLU A 86 -18.43 7.89 -11.19
N THR A 87 -17.44 7.10 -11.61
CA THR A 87 -16.12 7.62 -11.99
C THR A 87 -16.21 8.56 -13.20
N ALA A 88 -17.03 8.22 -14.20
CA ALA A 88 -17.27 9.08 -15.35
C ALA A 88 -17.99 10.37 -14.98
N ALA A 89 -18.95 10.34 -14.03
CA ALA A 89 -19.64 11.53 -13.54
C ALA A 89 -18.67 12.48 -12.83
N VAL A 90 -17.81 11.96 -11.93
CA VAL A 90 -16.79 12.76 -11.25
C VAL A 90 -15.81 13.38 -12.24
N LEU A 91 -15.35 12.63 -13.24
CA LEU A 91 -14.43 13.15 -14.27
C LEU A 91 -15.10 14.15 -15.22
N ALA A 92 -16.42 14.06 -15.42
CA ALA A 92 -17.17 15.05 -16.17
C ALA A 92 -17.27 16.38 -15.42
N ASP A 93 -17.41 16.34 -14.09
CA ASP A 93 -17.43 17.52 -13.22
C ASP A 93 -16.04 18.15 -13.05
N HIS A 94 -14.97 17.39 -13.31
CA HIS A 94 -13.57 17.81 -13.17
C HIS A 94 -12.73 17.60 -14.45
N PRO A 95 -13.06 18.29 -15.56
CA PRO A 95 -12.38 18.12 -16.85
C PRO A 95 -10.89 18.47 -16.81
N GLU A 96 -10.46 19.32 -15.87
CA GLU A 96 -9.07 19.70 -15.65
C GLU A 96 -8.16 18.51 -15.32
N ILE A 97 -8.72 17.45 -14.72
CA ILE A 97 -7.98 16.23 -14.40
C ILE A 97 -7.59 15.49 -15.68
N LEU A 98 -8.51 15.37 -16.63
CA LEU A 98 -8.27 14.71 -17.92
C LEU A 98 -7.24 15.49 -18.76
N GLU A 99 -7.31 16.82 -18.74
CA GLU A 99 -6.34 17.67 -19.43
C GLU A 99 -4.95 17.59 -18.77
N ARG A 100 -4.87 17.44 -17.45
CA ARG A 100 -3.60 17.18 -16.76
C ARG A 100 -3.01 15.83 -17.16
N LEU A 101 -3.81 14.78 -17.25
CA LEU A 101 -3.34 13.45 -17.68
C LEU A 101 -2.80 13.46 -19.10
N LYS A 102 -3.50 14.08 -20.05
CA LYS A 102 -3.03 14.20 -21.45
C LYS A 102 -1.70 14.95 -21.59
N ARG A 103 -1.47 15.96 -20.74
CA ARG A 103 -0.17 16.68 -20.71
C ARG A 103 0.95 15.78 -20.20
N LEU A 104 0.69 15.04 -19.12
CA LEU A 104 1.65 14.08 -18.57
C LEU A 104 1.98 12.95 -19.57
N GLU A 105 1.00 12.44 -20.32
CA GLU A 105 1.25 11.44 -21.39
C GLU A 105 2.10 11.97 -22.54
N ARG A 106 2.24 13.30 -22.67
CA ARG A 106 3.08 13.98 -23.66
C ARG A 106 4.44 14.39 -23.09
N ASP A 107 4.78 13.93 -21.88
CA ASP A 107 5.94 14.36 -21.10
C ASP A 107 6.01 15.89 -20.89
N GLU A 108 4.86 16.57 -20.96
CA GLU A 108 4.73 17.99 -20.64
C GLU A 108 4.58 18.15 -19.12
N GLU A 109 5.68 17.95 -18.40
CA GLU A 109 5.76 18.28 -16.98
C GLU A 109 5.93 19.80 -16.80
N GLU A 110 4.82 20.49 -16.53
CA GLU A 110 4.88 21.85 -16.01
C GLU A 110 5.20 21.77 -14.51
N PHE A 111 6.48 21.91 -14.19
CA PHE A 111 6.97 21.94 -12.82
C PHE A 111 6.62 23.30 -12.20
N PHE A 112 5.59 23.35 -11.37
CA PHE A 112 5.27 24.54 -10.60
C PHE A 112 6.12 24.55 -9.33
N PRO A 113 6.99 25.56 -9.12
CA PRO A 113 7.64 25.76 -7.83
C PRO A 113 6.57 25.80 -6.74
N ILE A 114 6.80 25.07 -5.65
CA ILE A 114 5.81 24.93 -4.58
C ILE A 114 5.44 26.30 -3.98
N GLU A 115 6.38 27.25 -4.03
CA GLU A 115 6.25 28.65 -3.64
C GLU A 115 5.20 29.40 -4.48
N GLU A 116 5.12 29.14 -5.78
CA GLU A 116 4.13 29.77 -6.67
C GLU A 116 2.73 29.22 -6.44
N VAL A 117 2.62 27.91 -6.20
CA VAL A 117 1.35 27.27 -5.83
C VAL A 117 0.87 27.81 -4.48
N ALA A 118 1.77 27.90 -3.51
CA ALA A 118 1.48 28.43 -2.19
C ALA A 118 0.97 29.89 -2.25
N ALA A 119 1.62 30.75 -3.04
CA ALA A 119 1.18 32.12 -3.25
C ALA A 119 -0.19 32.21 -3.92
N LYS A 120 -0.44 31.40 -4.96
CA LYS A 120 -1.71 31.39 -5.71
C LYS A 120 -2.91 30.96 -4.86
N TYR A 121 -2.71 30.03 -3.94
CA TYR A 121 -3.76 29.48 -3.08
C TYR A 121 -3.72 30.02 -1.64
N GLY A 122 -2.88 31.02 -1.36
CA GLY A 122 -2.77 31.65 -0.05
C GLY A 122 -2.27 30.71 1.07
N VAL A 123 -1.57 29.64 0.69
CA VAL A 123 -1.00 28.67 1.63
C VAL A 123 0.37 29.18 2.06
N LYS A 124 0.67 29.20 3.37
CA LYS A 124 2.04 29.44 3.85
C LYS A 124 2.81 28.13 3.85
N LEU A 125 3.98 28.11 3.20
CA LEU A 125 4.94 27.02 3.28
C LEU A 125 5.80 27.11 4.54
#